data_AF-A0A258MTK1-F1
#
_entry.id   AF-A0A258MTK1-F1
#
_cell.length_a   1.000
_cell.length_b   1.000
_cell.length_c   1.000
_cell.angle_alpha   90.00
_cell.angle_beta   90.00
_cell.angle_gamma   90.00
#
_symmetry.space_group_name_H-M   'P 1'
#
loop_
_entity.id
_entity.type
_entity.pdbx_description
1 polymer ?
#
loop_
_entity_poly.entity_id
_entity_poly.type
_entity_poly.pdbx_seq_one_letter_code
_entity_poly.pdbx_strand_id
1 'polypeptide(L)'
;NYDSSYYNKLHDWLKNKSHQLRVFAYNDSIALYNGKPVVSATGGTWYRSKKMLADLSNEFQFHNFSTDSILIYKSKSKQIQFFLKTNPERKILHTKQVELNGFIHSELSGTKMDSKQYIYYGNRAYEAYLKN
;
A
#
# COMPACT_ATOMS: atom_id res chain seq x y z
N ASN A 1 3.67 -13.78 3.28
CA ASN A 1 2.29 -13.23 3.30
C ASN A 1 1.81 -13.10 4.74
N TYR A 2 1.19 -11.98 5.11
CA TYR A 2 0.74 -11.72 6.48
C TYR A 2 -0.39 -12.66 6.94
N ASP A 3 -0.37 -13.07 8.19
CA ASP A 3 -1.54 -13.60 8.89
C ASP A 3 -1.48 -13.13 10.35
N SER A 4 -2.55 -13.38 11.13
CA SER A 4 -2.68 -12.82 12.47
C SER A 4 -1.66 -13.36 13.47
N SER A 5 -0.93 -14.45 13.17
CA SER A 5 0.17 -14.89 14.04
C SER A 5 1.32 -13.87 14.12
N TYR A 6 1.45 -13.00 13.10
CA TYR A 6 2.44 -11.92 13.08
C TYR A 6 2.01 -10.66 13.84
N TYR A 7 0.75 -10.60 14.28
CA TYR A 7 0.16 -9.40 14.88
C TYR A 7 0.99 -8.88 16.07
N ASN A 8 1.25 -9.73 17.08
CA ASN A 8 1.97 -9.31 18.29
C ASN A 8 3.36 -8.77 17.96
N LYS A 9 4.09 -9.44 17.07
CA LYS A 9 5.43 -8.99 16.64
C LYS A 9 5.38 -7.62 15.96
N LEU A 10 4.42 -7.40 15.06
CA LEU A 10 4.28 -6.14 14.35
C LEU A 10 3.81 -5.02 15.28
N HIS A 11 2.83 -5.31 16.13
CA HIS A 11 2.33 -4.39 17.15
C HIS A 11 3.45 -3.92 18.10
N ASP A 12 4.22 -4.84 18.65
CA ASP A 12 5.31 -4.50 19.58
C ASP A 12 6.42 -3.71 18.90
N TRP A 13 6.75 -4.04 17.64
CA TRP A 13 7.68 -3.24 16.84
C TRP A 13 7.15 -1.82 16.61
N LEU A 14 5.86 -1.64 16.35
CA LEU A 14 5.23 -0.35 16.08
C LEU A 14 5.07 0.55 17.31
N LYS A 15 5.19 0.02 18.54
CA LYS A 15 5.20 0.84 19.77
C LYS A 15 6.32 1.88 19.78
N ASN A 16 7.44 1.60 19.11
CA ASN A 16 8.49 2.59 18.92
C ASN A 16 8.07 3.61 17.86
N LYS A 17 7.84 4.86 18.27
CA LYS A 17 7.38 5.97 17.42
C LYS A 17 8.32 6.33 16.27
N SER A 18 9.58 5.91 16.32
CA SER A 18 10.54 6.13 15.22
C SER A 18 10.34 5.16 14.06
N HIS A 19 9.77 3.98 14.29
CA HIS A 19 9.51 3.00 13.24
C HIS A 19 8.38 3.45 12.35
N GLN A 20 8.49 3.22 11.04
CA GLN A 20 7.48 3.61 10.05
C GLN A 20 7.03 2.37 9.28
N LEU A 21 5.72 2.20 9.13
CA LEU A 21 5.13 1.16 8.28
C LEU A 21 4.41 1.81 7.09
N ARG A 22 4.79 1.39 5.89
CA ARG A 22 4.13 1.75 4.64
C ARG A 22 3.73 0.47 3.93
N VAL A 23 2.45 0.29 3.65
CA VAL A 23 1.92 -0.89 2.97
C VAL A 23 1.31 -0.47 1.65
N PHE A 24 1.80 -1.07 0.57
CA PHE A 24 1.31 -0.85 -0.78
C PHE A 24 0.78 -2.17 -1.33
N ALA A 25 -0.46 -2.18 -1.78
CA ALA A 25 -1.05 -3.34 -2.43
C ALA A 25 -2.02 -2.89 -3.52
N TYR A 26 -2.20 -3.72 -4.54
CA TYR A 26 -3.30 -3.60 -5.49
C TYR A 26 -4.30 -4.71 -5.25
N ASN A 27 -5.52 -4.55 -5.76
CA ASN A 27 -6.56 -5.58 -5.67
C ASN A 27 -6.24 -6.76 -6.60
N ASP A 28 -5.29 -7.59 -6.15
CA ASP A 28 -4.83 -8.81 -6.80
C ASP A 28 -5.79 -9.99 -6.61
N SER A 29 -6.71 -9.92 -5.63
CA SER A 29 -7.72 -10.97 -5.41
C SER A 29 -8.71 -11.13 -6.55
N ILE A 30 -8.77 -10.15 -7.47
CA ILE A 30 -9.59 -10.20 -8.69
C ILE A 30 -8.75 -10.12 -9.98
N ALA A 31 -7.41 -10.11 -9.86
CA ALA A 31 -6.54 -10.02 -11.03
C ALA A 31 -6.58 -11.31 -11.85
N LEU A 32 -6.62 -11.16 -13.17
CA LEU A 32 -6.70 -12.26 -14.11
C LEU A 32 -5.46 -12.30 -15.01
N TYR A 33 -4.98 -13.51 -15.28
CA TYR A 33 -4.02 -13.82 -16.33
C TYR A 33 -4.68 -14.80 -17.30
N ASN A 34 -4.84 -14.39 -18.57
CA ASN A 34 -5.56 -15.18 -19.58
C ASN A 34 -6.94 -15.67 -19.09
N GLY A 35 -7.68 -14.77 -18.44
CA GLY A 35 -9.01 -15.06 -17.88
C GLY A 35 -9.02 -15.88 -16.58
N LYS A 36 -7.87 -16.34 -16.08
CA LYS A 36 -7.76 -17.16 -14.86
C LYS A 36 -7.26 -16.34 -13.67
N PRO A 37 -7.78 -16.54 -12.44
CA PRO A 37 -7.27 -15.88 -11.25
C PRO A 37 -5.78 -16.13 -11.04
N VAL A 38 -5.03 -15.08 -10.73
CA VAL A 38 -3.58 -15.17 -10.44
C VAL A 38 -3.32 -15.66 -9.02
N VAL A 39 -4.21 -15.32 -8.09
CA VAL A 39 -4.17 -15.73 -6.68
C VAL A 39 -5.57 -16.09 -6.22
N SER A 40 -5.68 -16.84 -5.12
CA SER A 40 -6.96 -17.05 -4.45
C SER A 40 -7.45 -15.73 -3.82
N ALA A 41 -8.76 -15.66 -3.53
CA ALA A 41 -9.39 -14.48 -2.93
C ALA A 41 -8.71 -14.01 -1.62
N THR A 42 -8.09 -14.94 -0.88
CA THR A 42 -7.41 -14.66 0.40
C THR A 42 -5.88 -14.83 0.35
N GLY A 43 -5.34 -15.28 -0.79
CA GLY A 43 -3.92 -15.54 -0.97
C GLY A 43 -3.10 -14.30 -1.34
N GLY A 44 -3.74 -13.30 -1.94
CA GLY A 44 -3.11 -12.09 -2.44
C GLY A 44 -2.80 -11.02 -1.40
N THR A 45 -1.96 -10.07 -1.80
CA THR A 45 -1.55 -8.91 -1.01
C THR A 45 -2.73 -8.02 -0.63
N TRP A 46 -3.79 -7.95 -1.45
CA TRP A 46 -4.99 -7.17 -1.16
C TRP A 46 -5.67 -7.62 0.15
N TYR A 47 -6.04 -8.91 0.21
CA TYR A 47 -6.70 -9.47 1.37
C TYR A 47 -5.79 -9.40 2.60
N ARG A 48 -4.52 -9.74 2.42
CA ARG A 48 -3.53 -9.80 3.51
C ARG A 48 -3.24 -8.44 4.11
N SER A 49 -3.19 -7.39 3.28
CA SER A 49 -3.03 -6.01 3.75
C SER A 49 -4.27 -5.51 4.48
N LYS A 50 -5.48 -5.83 4.00
CA LYS A 50 -6.72 -5.50 4.73
C LYS A 50 -6.83 -6.23 6.06
N LYS A 51 -6.38 -7.49 6.11
CA LYS A 51 -6.33 -8.26 7.35
C LYS A 51 -5.33 -7.65 8.34
N MET A 52 -4.15 -7.25 7.88
CA MET A 52 -3.17 -6.52 8.70
C MET A 52 -3.75 -5.20 9.23
N LEU A 53 -4.42 -4.42 8.37
CA LEU A 53 -5.10 -3.18 8.77
C LEU A 53 -6.17 -3.45 9.84
N ALA A 54 -6.98 -4.50 9.67
CA ALA A 54 -8.01 -4.88 10.64
C ALA A 54 -7.41 -5.27 11.99
N ASP A 55 -6.38 -6.12 12.00
CA ASP A 55 -5.70 -6.54 13.23
C ASP A 55 -5.05 -5.33 13.94
N LEU A 56 -4.37 -4.44 13.20
CA LEU A 56 -3.76 -3.23 13.76
C LEU A 56 -4.80 -2.19 14.24
N SER A 57 -6.02 -2.21 13.70
CA SER A 57 -7.08 -1.28 14.10
C SER A 57 -7.61 -1.54 15.51
N ASN A 58 -7.24 -2.67 16.13
CA ASN A 58 -7.56 -2.95 17.54
C ASN A 58 -6.84 -1.99 18.50
N GLU A 59 -5.68 -1.45 18.11
CA GLU A 59 -4.83 -0.60 18.96
C GLU A 59 -4.56 0.77 18.32
N PHE A 60 -4.47 0.84 17.00
CA PHE A 60 -4.16 2.06 16.27
C PHE A 60 -5.42 2.62 15.61
N GLN A 61 -5.74 3.89 15.90
CA GLN A 61 -6.81 4.60 15.21
C GLN A 61 -6.37 5.07 13.82
N PHE A 62 -7.15 4.71 12.81
CA PHE A 62 -6.93 5.10 11.41
C PHE A 62 -7.98 6.09 10.92
N HIS A 63 -7.51 7.12 10.22
CA HIS A 63 -8.34 7.94 9.35
C HIS A 63 -8.26 7.36 7.93
N ASN A 64 -9.39 7.26 7.26
CA ASN A 64 -9.45 6.79 5.89
C ASN A 64 -9.91 7.90 4.96
N PHE A 65 -9.37 7.88 3.75
CA PHE A 65 -9.83 8.69 2.63
C PHE A 65 -9.49 7.95 1.34
N SER A 66 -10.06 8.38 0.23
CA SER A 66 -9.79 7.78 -1.06
C SER A 66 -9.57 8.84 -2.12
N THR A 67 -8.78 8.47 -3.11
CA THR A 67 -8.80 9.09 -4.44
C THR A 67 -9.65 8.20 -5.35
N ASP A 68 -9.77 8.54 -6.64
CA ASP A 68 -10.54 7.76 -7.62
C ASP A 68 -10.19 6.26 -7.64
N SER A 69 -8.94 5.90 -7.32
CA SER A 69 -8.51 4.50 -7.41
C SER A 69 -7.62 3.99 -6.29
N ILE A 70 -7.32 4.78 -5.27
CA ILE A 70 -6.49 4.36 -4.12
C ILE A 70 -7.24 4.62 -2.83
N LEU A 71 -7.40 3.56 -2.03
CA LEU A 71 -7.88 3.65 -0.65
C LEU A 71 -6.68 3.91 0.26
N ILE A 72 -6.78 4.94 1.09
CA ILE A 72 -5.68 5.40 1.94
C ILE A 72 -6.13 5.34 3.39
N TYR A 73 -5.33 4.68 4.24
CA TYR A 73 -5.54 4.62 5.68
C TYR A 73 -4.28 5.12 6.38
N LYS A 74 -4.42 6.12 7.26
CA LYS A 74 -3.29 6.69 8.01
C LYS A 74 -3.59 6.68 9.49
N SER A 75 -2.64 6.19 10.30
CA SER A 75 -2.73 6.35 11.74
C SER A 75 -2.68 7.82 12.11
N LYS A 76 -3.18 8.20 13.30
CA LYS A 76 -3.16 9.60 13.77
C LYS A 76 -1.76 10.24 13.72
N SER A 77 -0.72 9.47 14.06
CA SER A 77 0.68 9.91 14.00
C SER A 77 1.30 9.87 12.60
N LYS A 78 0.57 9.35 11.60
CA LYS A 78 1.07 9.03 10.24
C LYS A 78 2.21 8.00 10.21
N GLN A 79 2.46 7.34 11.34
CA GLN A 79 3.48 6.30 11.49
C GLN A 79 3.16 5.05 10.66
N ILE A 80 1.88 4.73 10.55
CA ILE A 80 1.38 3.57 9.81
C ILE A 80 0.50 4.11 8.69
N GLN A 81 0.81 3.73 7.45
CA GLN A 81 0.03 4.15 6.29
C GLN A 81 -0.17 2.97 5.32
N PHE A 82 -1.40 2.80 4.86
CA PHE A 82 -1.78 1.83 3.83
C PHE A 82 -2.25 2.57 2.58
N PHE A 83 -1.79 2.11 1.42
CA PHE A 83 -2.18 2.60 0.09
C PHE A 83 -2.64 1.40 -0.73
N LEU A 84 -3.96 1.24 -0.87
CA LEU A 84 -4.58 0.07 -1.50
C LEU A 84 -5.21 0.46 -2.84
N LYS A 85 -4.57 0.09 -3.95
CA LYS A 85 -5.00 0.39 -5.32
C LYS A 85 -6.14 -0.54 -5.75
N THR A 86 -7.29 0.01 -6.13
CA THR A 86 -8.39 -0.73 -6.74
C THR A 86 -8.00 -1.25 -8.14
N ASN A 87 -8.66 -2.30 -8.61
CA ASN A 87 -8.32 -2.99 -9.85
C ASN A 87 -9.56 -3.36 -10.68
N PRO A 88 -10.42 -2.38 -11.07
CA PRO A 88 -11.64 -2.66 -11.83
C PRO A 88 -11.36 -3.39 -13.15
N GLU A 89 -10.20 -3.12 -13.77
CA GLU A 89 -9.73 -3.75 -15.01
C GLU A 89 -9.12 -5.15 -14.80
N ARG A 90 -9.02 -5.64 -13.56
CA ARG A 90 -8.51 -6.98 -13.22
C ARG A 90 -7.10 -7.28 -13.74
N LYS A 91 -6.23 -6.25 -13.80
CA LYS A 91 -4.85 -6.33 -14.30
C LYS A 91 -3.86 -6.82 -13.23
N ILE A 92 -2.70 -7.31 -13.65
CA ILE A 92 -1.56 -7.55 -12.76
C ILE A 92 -0.77 -6.24 -12.64
N LEU A 93 -0.85 -5.59 -11.48
CA LEU A 93 -0.32 -4.22 -11.28
C LEU A 93 0.93 -4.15 -10.39
N HIS A 94 1.52 -5.30 -10.05
CA HIS A 94 2.61 -5.37 -9.08
C HIS A 94 3.79 -4.43 -9.43
N THR A 95 4.32 -4.54 -10.65
CA THR A 95 5.43 -3.69 -11.13
C THR A 95 5.00 -2.25 -11.38
N LYS A 96 3.75 -2.04 -11.80
CA LYS A 96 3.18 -0.70 -12.03
C LYS A 96 3.14 0.16 -10.77
N GLN A 97 2.90 -0.44 -9.61
CA GLN A 97 2.98 0.31 -8.34
C GLN A 97 4.37 0.92 -8.13
N VAL A 98 5.44 0.17 -8.41
CA VAL A 98 6.82 0.64 -8.26
C VAL A 98 7.15 1.68 -9.31
N GLU A 99 6.83 1.37 -10.57
CA GLU A 99 7.05 2.24 -11.73
C GLU A 99 6.35 3.61 -11.60
N LEU A 100 5.14 3.63 -11.05
CA LEU A 100 4.35 4.85 -10.90
C LEU A 100 4.51 5.41 -9.49
N ASN A 101 5.76 5.79 -9.18
CA ASN A 101 6.16 6.51 -7.98
C ASN A 101 6.01 5.75 -6.65
N GLY A 102 5.87 4.42 -6.65
CA GLY A 102 5.72 3.63 -5.41
C GLY A 102 6.94 3.71 -4.49
N PHE A 103 8.15 3.64 -5.07
CA PHE A 103 9.39 3.73 -4.28
C PHE A 103 9.58 5.12 -3.67
N ILE A 104 9.50 6.19 -4.46
CA ILE A 104 9.60 7.55 -3.91
C ILE A 104 8.48 7.83 -2.88
N HIS A 105 7.28 7.27 -3.06
CA HIS A 105 6.23 7.39 -2.06
C HIS A 105 6.55 6.62 -0.77
N SER A 106 7.20 5.45 -0.81
CA SER A 106 7.59 4.73 0.41
C SER A 106 8.57 5.54 1.26
N GLU A 107 9.52 6.21 0.62
CA GLU A 107 10.56 6.98 1.31
C GLU A 107 10.06 8.32 1.86
N LEU A 108 9.23 9.02 1.10
CA LEU A 108 8.84 10.40 1.44
C LEU A 108 7.51 10.48 2.20
N SER A 109 6.69 9.44 2.16
CA SER A 109 5.38 9.46 2.83
C SER A 109 5.50 9.69 4.33
N GLY A 110 4.77 10.67 4.86
CA GLY A 110 4.86 11.09 6.26
C GLY A 110 6.00 12.07 6.60
N THR A 111 6.83 12.44 5.62
CA THR A 111 7.86 13.48 5.77
C THR A 111 7.35 14.84 5.26
N LYS A 112 8.17 15.90 5.39
CA LYS A 112 7.90 17.22 4.78
C LYS A 112 7.93 17.20 3.23
N MET A 113 8.42 16.12 2.63
CA MET A 113 8.54 15.96 1.17
C MET A 113 7.44 15.07 0.59
N ASP A 114 6.53 14.55 1.42
CA ASP A 114 5.40 13.73 0.99
C ASP A 114 4.63 14.44 -0.13
N SER A 115 4.54 13.77 -1.29
CA SER A 115 3.77 14.19 -2.47
C SER A 115 4.18 15.56 -3.04
N LYS A 116 5.40 16.04 -2.76
CA LYS A 116 5.93 17.25 -3.42
C LYS A 116 6.46 16.90 -4.81
N GLN A 117 5.83 17.46 -5.84
CA GLN A 117 6.20 17.26 -7.27
C GLN A 117 6.03 15.82 -7.78
N TYR A 118 5.29 14.97 -7.06
CA TYR A 118 4.90 13.64 -7.52
C TYR A 118 3.57 13.22 -6.91
N ILE A 119 2.88 12.30 -7.57
CA ILE A 119 1.64 11.68 -7.08
C ILE A 119 1.84 10.16 -7.14
N TYR A 120 1.53 9.45 -6.05
CA TYR A 120 1.56 7.98 -6.08
C TYR A 120 0.56 7.45 -7.11
N TYR A 121 1.02 6.57 -7.99
CA TYR A 121 0.27 6.05 -9.14
C TYR A 121 -0.07 7.11 -10.22
N GLY A 122 0.56 8.29 -10.20
CA GLY A 122 0.52 9.29 -11.26
C GLY A 122 1.66 9.16 -12.27
N ASN A 123 1.90 10.21 -13.07
CA ASN A 123 3.02 10.26 -14.01
C ASN A 123 4.37 10.05 -13.32
N ARG A 124 5.31 9.36 -13.99
CA ARG A 124 6.62 9.03 -13.42
C ARG A 124 7.37 10.30 -13.05
N ALA A 125 7.70 10.49 -11.78
CA ALA A 125 8.41 11.67 -11.30
C ALA A 125 9.84 11.80 -11.86
N TYR A 126 10.40 10.68 -12.32
CA TYR A 126 11.77 10.56 -12.81
C TYR A 126 11.85 10.37 -14.33
N GLU A 127 10.78 10.68 -15.06
CA GLU A 127 10.71 10.51 -16.52
C GLU A 127 11.86 11.23 -17.24
N ALA A 128 12.21 12.44 -16.80
CA ALA A 128 13.31 13.23 -17.37
C ALA A 128 14.70 12.59 -17.22
N TYR A 129 14.85 11.58 -16.35
CA TYR A 129 16.12 10.89 -16.10
C TYR A 129 16.22 9.51 -16.77
N LEU A 130 15.15 9.05 -17.42
CA LEU A 130 15.16 7.80 -18.19
C LEU A 130 15.86 8.04 -19.52
N LYS A 131 16.90 7.26 -19.82
CA LYS A 131 17.51 7.23 -21.15
C LYS A 131 16.74 6.25 -22.04
N ASN A 132 16.45 6.66 -23.27
CA ASN A 132 15.88 5.80 -24.31
C ASN A 132 16.89 4.76 -24.80
#